data_AF-A0A657AYI2-F1
#
_entry.id   AF-A0A657AYI2-F1
#
_cell.length_a   1.000
_cell.length_b   1.000
_cell.length_c   1.000
_cell.angle_alpha   90.00
_cell.angle_beta   90.00
_cell.angle_gamma   90.00
#
_symmetry.space_group_name_H-M   'P 1'
#
loop_
_entity.id
_entity.type
_entity.pdbx_description
1 polymer ?
#
loop_
_entity_poly.entity_id
_entity_poly.type
_entity_poly.pdbx_seq_one_letter_code
_entity_poly.pdbx_strand_id
1 'polypeptide(L)'
;MKAKDLDKNFDDNNADVLNEFDLSSIRRPNQEQRRVNVDFPTWMIDSLDKEASRLGVTRQSIIKVWLAERLEHSSTHNAHN
;
A
#
# COMPACT_ATOMS: atom_id res chain seq x y z
N MET A 1 -5.58 26.44 16.42
CA MET A 1 -4.86 26.49 17.71
C MET A 1 -3.43 26.99 17.54
N LYS A 2 -2.75 27.45 18.60
CA LYS A 2 -1.30 27.71 18.57
C LYS A 2 -0.55 26.40 18.83
N ALA A 3 0.66 26.26 18.29
CA ALA A 3 1.46 25.03 18.42
C ALA A 3 1.65 24.56 19.87
N LYS A 4 1.82 25.50 20.82
CA LYS A 4 1.98 25.18 22.25
C LYS A 4 0.74 24.55 22.89
N ASP A 5 -0.45 24.90 22.42
CA ASP A 5 -1.70 24.36 22.94
C ASP A 5 -1.94 22.94 22.37
N LEU A 6 -1.48 22.68 21.14
CA LEU A 6 -1.52 21.35 20.51
C LEU A 6 -0.58 20.38 21.22
N ASP A 7 0.67 20.79 21.45
CA ASP A 7 1.69 19.99 22.16
C ASP A 7 1.17 19.53 23.52
N LYS A 8 0.63 20.48 24.29
CA LYS A 8 0.09 20.18 25.61
C LYS A 8 -1.09 19.21 25.55
N ASN A 9 -2.03 19.42 24.63
CA ASN A 9 -3.19 18.54 24.48
C ASN A 9 -2.82 17.12 23.99
N PHE A 10 -1.76 17.01 23.18
CA PHE A 10 -1.22 15.73 22.72
C PHE A 10 -0.56 14.97 23.88
N ASP A 11 0.28 15.65 24.67
CA ASP A 11 1.00 15.06 25.80
C ASP A 11 0.07 14.70 26.98
N ASP A 12 -0.99 15.48 27.20
CA ASP A 12 -1.91 15.29 28.32
C ASP A 12 -2.83 14.05 28.14
N ASN A 13 -2.77 13.33 27.00
CA ASN A 13 -3.48 12.07 26.70
C ASN A 13 -5.01 12.09 26.98
N ASN A 14 -5.57 13.28 27.16
CA ASN A 14 -6.93 13.53 27.65
C ASN A 14 -7.85 14.12 26.58
N ALA A 15 -7.32 14.42 25.38
CA ALA A 15 -8.07 15.00 24.29
C ALA A 15 -7.73 14.31 22.97
N ASP A 16 -8.75 13.89 22.24
CA ASP A 16 -8.61 13.43 20.87
C ASP A 16 -8.32 14.64 19.96
N VAL A 17 -7.03 14.90 19.76
CA VAL A 17 -6.54 16.03 18.95
C VAL A 17 -6.90 15.89 17.47
N LEU A 18 -7.37 14.73 17.01
CA LEU A 18 -7.75 14.50 15.61
C LEU A 18 -8.88 15.42 15.15
N ASN A 19 -9.77 15.84 16.04
CA ASN A 19 -10.88 16.74 15.73
C ASN A 19 -10.44 18.18 15.41
N GLU A 20 -9.20 18.54 15.76
CA GLU A 20 -8.63 19.87 15.50
C GLU A 20 -7.90 19.93 14.15
N PHE A 21 -7.70 18.79 13.48
CA PHE A 21 -7.06 18.73 12.16
C PHE A 21 -8.10 18.70 11.04
N ASP A 22 -7.85 19.47 9.98
CA ASP A 22 -8.62 19.36 8.74
C ASP A 22 -8.18 18.11 7.96
N LEU A 23 -8.90 17.01 8.19
CA LEU A 23 -8.65 15.72 7.56
C LEU A 23 -9.03 15.69 6.07
N SER A 24 -9.67 16.73 5.52
CA SER A 24 -10.06 16.77 4.11
C SER A 24 -8.87 16.68 3.14
N SER A 25 -7.68 17.03 3.63
CA SER A 25 -6.42 17.02 2.89
C SER A 25 -5.54 15.80 3.18
N ILE A 26 -5.97 14.87 4.04
CA ILE A 26 -5.19 13.66 4.36
C ILE A 26 -4.92 12.85 3.10
N ARG A 27 -3.63 12.62 2.85
CA ARG A 27 -3.15 11.74 1.78
C ARG A 27 -2.05 10.85 2.33
N ARG A 28 -1.91 9.66 1.76
CA ARG A 28 -0.82 8.72 2.04
C ARG A 28 0.20 8.84 0.90
N PRO A 29 1.27 9.65 1.05
CA PRO A 29 2.13 10.04 -0.08
C PRO A 29 2.81 8.85 -0.76
N ASN A 30 3.07 7.77 -0.01
CA ASN A 30 3.69 6.54 -0.51
C ASN A 30 2.67 5.51 -1.03
N GLN A 31 1.40 5.87 -1.21
CA GLN A 31 0.35 4.98 -1.72
C GLN A 31 -0.34 5.52 -2.98
N GLU A 32 0.26 6.50 -3.66
CA GLU A 32 -0.27 7.00 -4.92
C GLU A 32 -0.28 5.89 -5.97
N GLN A 33 -1.48 5.53 -6.45
CA GLN A 33 -1.64 4.46 -7.45
C GLN A 33 -1.37 5.03 -8.84
N ARG A 34 -0.34 4.49 -9.51
CA ARG A 34 -0.06 4.77 -10.92
C ARG A 34 -0.50 3.60 -11.79
N ARG A 35 -1.25 3.88 -12.87
CA ARG A 35 -1.57 2.86 -13.89
C ARG A 35 -0.35 2.59 -14.77
N VAL A 36 -0.09 1.31 -15.00
CA VAL A 36 0.96 0.82 -15.90
C VAL A 36 0.32 -0.20 -16.83
N ASN A 37 0.65 -0.13 -18.13
CA ASN A 37 0.23 -1.10 -19.13
C ASN A 37 1.38 -2.07 -19.38
N VAL A 38 1.07 -3.37 -19.45
CA VAL A 38 2.04 -4.44 -19.67
C VAL A 38 1.40 -5.47 -20.59
N ASP A 39 2.15 -5.88 -21.62
CA ASP A 39 1.75 -6.98 -22.49
C ASP A 39 2.26 -8.31 -21.93
N PHE A 40 1.38 -9.33 -21.94
CA PHE A 40 1.70 -10.67 -21.48
C PHE A 40 1.45 -11.69 -22.59
N PRO A 41 2.32 -12.69 -22.76
CA PRO A 41 2.02 -13.83 -23.63
C PRO A 41 0.75 -14.55 -23.18
N THR A 42 -0.01 -15.10 -24.14
CA THR A 42 -1.29 -15.79 -23.88
C THR A 42 -1.17 -16.87 -22.81
N TRP A 43 -0.14 -17.71 -22.88
CA TRP A 43 0.08 -18.80 -21.93
C TRP A 43 0.22 -18.31 -20.48
N MET A 44 0.75 -17.10 -20.29
CA MET A 44 0.94 -16.51 -18.97
C MET A 44 -0.39 -15.98 -18.44
N ILE A 45 -1.20 -15.35 -19.29
CA ILE A 45 -2.55 -14.90 -18.94
C ILE A 45 -3.42 -16.08 -18.50
N ASP A 46 -3.41 -17.16 -19.27
CA ASP A 46 -4.18 -18.38 -18.97
C ASP A 46 -3.78 -18.98 -17.61
N SER A 47 -2.47 -18.99 -17.32
CA SER A 47 -1.94 -19.47 -16.05
C SER A 47 -2.35 -18.57 -14.88
N LEU A 48 -2.30 -17.24 -15.05
CA LEU A 48 -2.74 -16.27 -14.05
C LEU A 48 -4.24 -16.37 -13.78
N ASP A 49 -5.05 -16.57 -14.82
CA ASP A 49 -6.51 -16.70 -14.68
C ASP A 49 -6.92 -17.97 -13.95
N LYS A 50 -6.27 -19.09 -14.26
CA LYS A 50 -6.50 -20.35 -13.56
C LYS A 50 -6.22 -20.19 -12.06
N GLU A 51 -5.12 -19.53 -11.72
CA GLU A 51 -4.73 -19.34 -10.33
C GLU A 51 -5.63 -18.34 -9.60
N ALA A 52 -5.95 -17.23 -10.24
CA ALA A 52 -6.89 -16.24 -9.71
C ALA A 52 -8.26 -16.89 -9.43
N SER A 53 -8.74 -17.72 -10.36
CA SER A 53 -10.00 -18.48 -10.19
C SER A 53 -9.93 -19.48 -9.04
N ARG A 54 -8.81 -20.22 -8.92
CA ARG A 54 -8.59 -21.18 -7.82
C ARG A 54 -8.65 -20.52 -6.45
N LEU A 55 -8.15 -19.29 -6.34
CA LEU A 55 -8.11 -18.52 -5.09
C LEU A 55 -9.34 -17.62 -4.90
N GLY A 56 -10.25 -17.54 -5.89
CA GLY A 56 -11.42 -16.68 -5.84
C GLY A 56 -11.09 -15.18 -5.85
N VAL A 57 -9.99 -14.79 -6.49
CA VAL A 57 -9.51 -13.40 -6.58
C VAL A 57 -9.40 -12.94 -8.03
N THR A 58 -9.14 -11.66 -8.24
CA THR A 58 -8.92 -11.12 -9.59
C THR A 58 -7.48 -11.38 -10.06
N ARG A 59 -7.28 -11.41 -11.39
CA ARG A 59 -5.94 -11.45 -12.00
C ARG A 59 -5.03 -10.32 -11.50
N GLN A 60 -5.57 -9.12 -11.28
CA GLN A 60 -4.79 -7.99 -10.76
C GLN A 60 -4.32 -8.24 -9.32
N SER A 61 -5.12 -8.91 -8.50
CA SER A 61 -4.76 -9.24 -7.12
C SER A 61 -3.58 -10.22 -7.08
N ILE A 62 -3.61 -11.29 -7.90
CA ILE A 62 -2.52 -12.27 -7.92
C ILE A 62 -1.22 -11.65 -8.45
N ILE A 63 -1.29 -10.81 -9.49
CA ILE A 63 -0.13 -10.07 -10.01
C ILE A 63 0.48 -9.20 -8.92
N LYS A 64 -0.34 -8.48 -8.14
CA LYS A 64 0.15 -7.60 -7.07
C LYS A 64 0.86 -8.39 -5.97
N VAL A 65 0.27 -9.50 -5.51
CA VAL A 65 0.84 -10.32 -4.42
C VAL A 65 2.18 -10.89 -4.84
N TRP A 66 2.25 -11.56 -5.99
CA TRP A 66 3.50 -12.17 -6.45
C TRP A 66 4.61 -11.15 -6.75
N LEU A 67 4.24 -9.97 -7.28
CA LEU A 67 5.21 -8.90 -7.49
C LEU A 67 5.73 -8.36 -6.16
N ALA A 68 4.86 -8.16 -5.17
CA ALA A 68 5.26 -7.72 -3.84
C ALA A 68 6.20 -8.72 -3.17
N GLU A 69 5.84 -10.01 -3.15
CA GLU A 69 6.67 -11.10 -2.61
C GLU A 69 8.06 -11.11 -3.27
N ARG A 70 8.11 -11.00 -4.61
CA ARG A 70 9.39 -11.00 -5.32
C ARG A 70 10.24 -9.78 -4.99
N LEU A 71 9.63 -8.59 -4.89
CA LEU A 71 10.35 -7.36 -4.53
C LEU A 71 10.87 -7.39 -3.09
N GLU A 72 10.08 -7.92 -2.15
CA GLU A 72 10.51 -8.12 -0.76
C GLU A 72 11.71 -9.07 -0.67
N HIS A 73 11.67 -10.20 -1.38
CA HIS A 73 12.80 -11.13 -1.45
C HIS A 73 14.06 -10.51 -2.07
N SER A 74 13.93 -9.69 -3.11
CA SER A 74 15.08 -8.99 -3.69
C SER A 74 15.64 -7.90 -2.77
N SER A 75 14.78 -7.21 -2.02
CA SER A 75 15.22 -6.18 -1.07
C SER A 75 16.00 -6.75 0.11
N THR A 76 15.59 -7.92 0.62
CA THR A 76 16.30 -8.61 1.71
C THR A 76 17.63 -9.21 1.24
N HIS A 77 17.72 -9.69 0.00
CA HIS A 77 18.98 -10.20 -0.57
C HIS A 77 20.04 -9.11 -0.77
N ASN A 78 19.63 -7.89 -1.15
CA ASN A 78 20.56 -6.76 -1.30
C ASN A 78 20.99 -6.13 0.03
N ALA A 79 20.27 -6.37 1.14
CA ALA A 79 20.64 -5.87 2.47
C ALA A 79 21.66 -6.78 3.20
N HIS A 80 22.00 -7.93 2.63
CA HIS A 80 22.93 -8.91 3.20
C HIS A 80 24.19 -9.10 2.37
N ASN A 81 24.46 -8.19 1.43
CA ASN A 81 25.65 -8.18 0.58
C ASN A 81 26.39 -6.85 0.68
#